data_AF-A0A1F8QZN4-F1
#
_entry.id   AF-A0A1F8QZN4-F1
#
_cell.length_a   1.000
_cell.length_b   1.000
_cell.length_c   1.000
_cell.angle_alpha   90.00
_cell.angle_beta   90.00
_cell.angle_gamma   90.00
#
_symmetry.space_group_name_H-M   'P 1'
#
loop_
_entity.id
_entity.type
_entity.pdbx_description
1 polymer ?
#
loop_
_entity_poly.entity_id
_entity_poly.type
_entity_poly.pdbx_seq_one_letter_code
_entity_poly.pdbx_strand_id
1 'polypeptide(L)'
;AKYALVLVKAWQTERAARQLVDCLADDGLAVTLQNGLGNREMLAKYLNRASTPARVALGVTTTGATLLGPGLARMGGEGLISLERHPAIDPLEQALRSAKFNVQIVADAQALMWGKLVINAAINPLTALLRVSNGELLMRPAAREVMGALARETAAVAEAEKVTLPFLDPVVAAENVAHDTAANHSSMFQDVRRGAPTEIDAICGAVTQRGEQRGVPTPVNHACWKLVQALAFQGQGNK
;
A
#
# COMPACT_ATOMS: atom_id res chain seq x y z
N ALA A 1 -18.39 -5.94 16.41
CA ALA A 1 -17.06 -6.60 16.41
C ALA A 1 -16.08 -5.80 17.25
N LYS A 2 -15.14 -6.46 17.94
CA LYS A 2 -14.10 -5.76 18.72
C LYS A 2 -12.92 -5.29 17.85
N TYR A 3 -12.63 -6.02 16.78
CA TYR A 3 -11.53 -5.75 15.85
C TYR A 3 -12.02 -5.78 14.41
N ALA A 4 -11.43 -4.96 13.56
CA ALA A 4 -11.63 -5.00 12.11
C ALA A 4 -10.28 -4.91 11.38
N LEU A 5 -9.95 -5.93 10.58
CA LEU A 5 -8.81 -5.88 9.66
C LEU A 5 -9.29 -5.30 8.32
N VAL A 6 -8.82 -4.11 7.97
CA VAL A 6 -9.20 -3.42 6.73
C VAL A 6 -8.21 -3.81 5.63
N LEU A 7 -8.69 -4.63 4.69
CA LEU A 7 -7.91 -5.23 3.59
C LEU A 7 -8.49 -4.93 2.20
N VAL A 8 -9.46 -4.03 2.12
CA VAL A 8 -10.04 -3.58 0.84
C VAL A 8 -9.03 -2.77 0.05
N LYS A 9 -9.27 -2.57 -1.24
CA LYS A 9 -8.45 -1.65 -2.05
C LYS A 9 -8.65 -0.21 -1.59
N ALA A 10 -7.63 0.64 -1.69
CA ALA A 10 -7.67 2.00 -1.15
C ALA A 10 -8.88 2.84 -1.60
N TRP A 11 -9.35 2.67 -2.85
CA TRP A 11 -10.55 3.35 -3.37
C TRP A 11 -11.87 2.92 -2.70
N GLN A 12 -11.87 1.81 -1.95
CA GLN A 12 -13.01 1.29 -1.19
C GLN A 12 -12.97 1.68 0.29
N THR A 13 -11.89 2.30 0.76
CA THR A 13 -11.67 2.57 2.19
C THR A 13 -12.80 3.40 2.80
N GLU A 14 -13.30 4.42 2.09
CA GLU A 14 -14.42 5.24 2.59
C GLU A 14 -15.70 4.41 2.77
N ARG A 15 -16.03 3.54 1.81
CA ARG A 15 -17.19 2.64 1.92
C ARG A 15 -17.04 1.70 3.12
N ALA A 16 -15.85 1.11 3.30
CA ALA A 16 -15.57 0.24 4.44
C ALA A 16 -15.67 1.01 5.77
N ALA A 17 -15.15 2.24 5.82
CA ALA A 17 -15.22 3.10 7.00
C ALA A 17 -16.68 3.37 7.42
N ARG A 18 -17.56 3.68 6.47
CA ARG A 18 -19.00 3.87 6.73
C ARG A 18 -19.66 2.62 7.30
N GLN A 19 -19.35 1.44 6.77
CA GLN A 19 -19.87 0.17 7.31
C GLN A 19 -19.34 -0.15 8.70
N LEU A 20 -18.09 0.22 8.99
CA LEU A 20 -17.48 0.03 10.30
C LEU A 20 -18.12 0.92 11.38
N VAL A 21 -18.72 2.06 11.03
CA VAL A 21 -19.48 2.88 11.99
C VAL A 21 -20.62 2.06 12.63
N ASP A 22 -21.26 1.19 11.85
CA ASP A 22 -22.44 0.43 12.30
C ASP A 22 -22.07 -0.88 13.03
N CYS A 23 -20.91 -1.47 12.73
CA CYS A 23 -20.57 -2.82 13.19
C CYS A 23 -19.32 -2.91 14.08
N LEU A 24 -18.46 -1.89 14.15
CA LEU A 24 -17.33 -1.85 15.07
C LEU A 24 -17.81 -1.31 16.42
N ALA A 25 -17.56 -2.06 17.49
CA ALA A 25 -17.91 -1.64 18.85
C ALA A 25 -17.30 -0.27 19.15
N ASP A 26 -17.96 0.55 19.99
CA ASP A 26 -17.49 1.91 20.31
C ASP A 26 -16.05 1.94 20.86
N ASP A 27 -15.63 0.86 21.53
CA ASP A 27 -14.28 0.65 22.06
C ASP A 27 -13.42 -0.30 21.18
N GLY A 28 -13.87 -0.56 19.95
CA GLY A 28 -13.23 -1.44 18.98
C GLY A 28 -12.14 -0.74 18.17
N LEU A 29 -11.25 -1.55 17.61
CA LEU A 29 -10.07 -1.11 16.86
C LEU A 29 -10.14 -1.57 15.40
N ALA A 30 -10.04 -0.62 14.47
CA ALA A 30 -9.78 -0.89 13.07
C ALA A 30 -8.26 -0.89 12.81
N VAL A 31 -7.76 -1.89 12.10
CA VAL A 31 -6.34 -2.00 11.70
C VAL A 31 -6.29 -2.06 10.19
N THR A 32 -5.67 -1.05 9.57
CA THR A 32 -5.47 -1.04 8.12
C THR A 32 -4.14 -1.68 7.77
N LEU A 33 -4.16 -2.69 6.89
CA LEU A 33 -2.95 -3.30 6.30
C LEU A 33 -2.85 -3.00 4.80
N GLN A 34 -3.54 -1.95 4.36
CA GLN A 34 -3.68 -1.58 2.95
C GLN A 34 -2.39 -0.98 2.39
N ASN A 35 -2.23 -1.04 1.08
CA ASN A 35 -1.14 -0.34 0.40
C ASN A 35 -1.49 1.15 0.24
N GLY A 36 -0.45 1.98 0.11
CA GLY A 36 -0.62 3.41 -0.16
C GLY A 36 -0.91 4.24 1.09
N LEU A 37 -1.00 5.55 0.89
CA LEU A 37 -1.25 6.54 1.95
C LEU A 37 -2.73 6.95 1.99
N GLY A 38 -3.14 7.57 3.10
CA GLY A 38 -4.48 8.17 3.25
C GLY A 38 -5.55 7.22 3.80
N ASN A 39 -5.28 5.91 3.84
CA ASN A 39 -6.24 4.91 4.34
C ASN A 39 -6.56 5.10 5.82
N ARG A 40 -5.52 5.31 6.65
CA ARG A 40 -5.69 5.53 8.09
C ARG A 40 -6.47 6.82 8.35
N GLU A 41 -6.13 7.89 7.65
CA GLU A 41 -6.77 9.20 7.77
C GLU A 41 -8.25 9.12 7.35
N MET A 42 -8.54 8.38 6.27
CA MET A 42 -9.91 8.14 5.82
C MET A 42 -10.72 7.34 6.87
N LEU A 43 -10.17 6.26 7.41
CA LEU A 43 -10.83 5.50 8.49
C LEU A 43 -11.05 6.36 9.73
N ALA A 44 -10.03 7.11 10.14
CA ALA A 44 -10.06 7.97 11.32
C ALA A 44 -11.14 9.05 11.20
N LYS A 45 -11.35 9.63 10.01
CA LYS A 45 -12.41 10.61 9.74
C LYS A 45 -13.81 10.11 10.11
N TYR A 46 -14.07 8.81 9.97
CA TYR A 46 -15.37 8.20 10.29
C TYR A 46 -15.43 7.58 11.68
N LEU A 47 -14.33 7.00 12.16
CA LEU A 47 -14.33 6.16 13.35
C LEU A 47 -13.91 6.90 14.62
N ASN A 48 -13.00 7.89 14.52
CA ASN A 48 -12.55 8.61 15.70
C ASN A 48 -13.62 9.59 16.18
N ARG A 49 -13.86 9.62 17.50
CA ARG A 49 -14.70 10.61 18.17
C ARG A 49 -13.84 11.49 19.06
N ALA A 50 -14.23 12.76 19.24
CA ALA A 50 -13.43 13.76 19.94
C ALA A 50 -13.02 13.39 21.38
N SER A 51 -13.77 12.48 22.02
CA SER A 51 -13.58 12.08 23.42
C SER A 51 -13.18 10.61 23.60
N THR A 52 -12.74 9.92 22.53
CA THR A 52 -12.33 8.52 22.58
C THR A 52 -10.87 8.36 22.17
N PRO A 53 -10.15 7.34 22.69
CA PRO A 53 -8.85 6.95 22.14
C PRO A 53 -8.93 6.75 20.61
N ALA A 54 -7.80 6.90 19.93
CA ALA A 54 -7.74 6.63 18.49
C ALA A 54 -8.26 5.21 18.22
N ARG A 55 -9.15 5.05 17.23
CA ARG A 55 -9.81 3.76 16.93
C ARG A 55 -9.24 3.11 15.68
N VAL A 56 -8.13 3.64 15.17
CA VAL A 56 -7.48 3.19 13.95
C VAL A 56 -5.98 3.05 14.20
N ALA A 57 -5.45 1.85 13.96
CA ALA A 57 -4.01 1.59 13.97
C ALA A 57 -3.53 1.27 12.55
N LEU A 58 -2.30 1.65 12.23
CA LEU A 58 -1.63 1.27 11.00
C LEU A 58 -0.99 -0.12 11.15
N GLY A 59 -0.92 -0.86 10.06
CA GLY A 59 -0.01 -1.98 9.95
C GLY A 59 0.47 -2.17 8.52
N VAL A 60 1.54 -2.95 8.39
CA VAL A 60 2.18 -3.24 7.11
C VAL A 60 2.36 -4.74 7.02
N THR A 61 1.89 -5.33 5.93
CA THR A 61 2.07 -6.76 5.65
C THR A 61 2.91 -6.99 4.40
N THR A 62 3.81 -7.97 4.45
CA THR A 62 4.47 -8.55 3.27
C THR A 62 3.88 -9.90 2.86
N THR A 63 2.85 -10.37 3.57
CA THR A 63 2.14 -11.61 3.25
C THR A 63 1.41 -11.47 1.92
N GLY A 64 1.78 -12.31 0.95
CA GLY A 64 1.13 -12.37 -0.35
C GLY A 64 -0.08 -13.30 -0.34
N ALA A 65 -1.15 -12.91 -1.02
CA ALA A 65 -2.25 -13.79 -1.33
C ALA A 65 -2.80 -13.47 -2.72
N THR A 66 -3.22 -14.48 -3.47
CA THR A 66 -3.85 -14.33 -4.79
C THR A 66 -5.24 -14.94 -4.75
N LEU A 67 -6.27 -14.15 -5.06
CA LEU A 67 -7.61 -14.68 -5.27
C LEU A 67 -7.65 -15.42 -6.63
N LEU A 68 -7.85 -16.73 -6.60
CA LEU A 68 -7.97 -17.57 -7.80
C LEU A 68 -9.42 -17.59 -8.32
N GLY A 69 -10.39 -17.37 -7.43
CA GLY A 69 -11.82 -17.31 -7.74
C GLY A 69 -12.64 -17.08 -6.47
N PRO A 70 -13.98 -16.98 -6.56
CA PRO A 70 -14.84 -16.82 -5.40
C PRO A 70 -14.59 -17.91 -4.35
N GLY A 71 -14.23 -17.52 -3.13
CA GLY A 71 -13.92 -18.44 -2.03
C GLY A 71 -12.59 -19.20 -2.14
N LEU A 72 -11.79 -19.00 -3.20
CA LEU A 72 -10.53 -19.71 -3.41
C LEU A 72 -9.36 -18.73 -3.49
N ALA A 73 -8.46 -18.80 -2.51
CA ALA A 73 -7.23 -18.02 -2.47
C ALA A 73 -6.00 -18.93 -2.38
N ARG A 74 -4.92 -18.50 -3.03
CA ARG A 74 -3.60 -19.11 -2.91
C ARG A 74 -2.69 -18.22 -2.07
N MET A 75 -2.05 -18.82 -1.07
CA MET A 75 -1.01 -18.17 -0.28
C MET A 75 0.22 -17.92 -1.16
N GLY A 76 0.73 -16.70 -1.16
CA GLY A 76 1.89 -16.28 -1.97
C GLY A 76 3.25 -16.51 -1.29
N GLY A 77 3.26 -17.00 -0.05
CA GLY A 77 4.45 -17.23 0.77
C GLY A 77 4.25 -16.77 2.21
N GLU A 78 5.18 -17.12 3.09
CA GLU A 78 5.23 -16.57 4.44
C GLU A 78 5.66 -15.09 4.38
N GLY A 79 4.96 -14.25 5.14
CA GLY A 79 5.25 -12.82 5.23
C GLY A 79 5.06 -12.32 6.64
N LEU A 80 5.54 -11.12 6.89
CA LEU A 80 5.51 -10.47 8.20
C LEU A 80 4.35 -9.48 8.25
N ILE A 81 3.58 -9.51 9.34
CA ILE A 81 2.59 -8.50 9.68
C ILE A 81 3.17 -7.63 10.79
N SER A 82 3.47 -6.37 10.47
CA SER A 82 3.92 -5.37 11.44
C SER A 82 2.74 -4.52 11.85
N LEU A 83 2.39 -4.52 13.14
CA LEU A 83 1.28 -3.74 13.68
C LEU A 83 1.83 -2.59 14.52
N GLU A 84 1.29 -1.39 14.30
CA GLU A 84 1.58 -0.23 15.14
C GLU A 84 1.08 -0.46 16.57
N ARG A 85 1.90 -0.07 17.55
CA ARG A 85 1.56 -0.15 18.97
C ARG A 85 0.27 0.63 19.24
N HIS A 86 -0.70 -0.04 19.84
CA HIS A 86 -1.94 0.58 20.26
C HIS A 86 -2.42 -0.07 21.57
N PRO A 87 -3.02 0.66 22.54
CA PRO A 87 -3.46 0.07 23.82
C PRO A 87 -4.40 -1.14 23.70
N ALA A 88 -5.13 -1.23 22.59
CA ALA A 88 -6.04 -2.34 22.31
C ALA A 88 -5.45 -3.45 21.40
N ILE A 89 -4.16 -3.38 21.00
CA ILE A 89 -3.60 -4.28 19.99
C ILE A 89 -3.29 -5.69 20.51
N ASP A 90 -2.94 -5.83 21.79
CA ASP A 90 -2.39 -7.07 22.34
C ASP A 90 -3.30 -8.31 22.13
N PRO A 91 -4.63 -8.26 22.34
CA PRO A 91 -5.48 -9.43 22.07
C PRO A 91 -5.55 -9.80 20.58
N LEU A 92 -5.48 -8.81 19.68
CA LEU A 92 -5.43 -9.06 18.24
C LEU A 92 -4.09 -9.69 17.84
N GLU A 93 -2.98 -9.21 18.40
CA GLU A 93 -1.66 -9.80 18.21
C GLU A 93 -1.66 -11.28 18.63
N GLN A 94 -2.16 -11.58 19.84
CA GLN A 94 -2.24 -12.95 20.34
C GLN A 94 -3.10 -13.84 19.44
N ALA A 95 -4.24 -13.34 18.97
CA ALA A 95 -5.11 -14.09 18.05
C ALA A 95 -4.39 -14.41 16.72
N LEU A 96 -3.68 -13.44 16.13
CA LEU A 96 -2.92 -13.65 14.89
C LEU A 96 -1.76 -14.63 15.09
N ARG A 97 -1.03 -14.54 16.19
CA ARG A 97 0.06 -15.48 16.53
C ARG A 97 -0.45 -16.90 16.77
N SER A 98 -1.58 -17.06 17.47
CA SER A 98 -2.21 -18.38 17.66
C SER A 98 -2.68 -18.97 16.33
N ALA A 99 -3.07 -18.12 15.36
CA ALA A 99 -3.36 -18.51 13.98
C ALA A 99 -2.10 -18.71 13.10
N LYS A 100 -0.90 -18.74 13.70
CA LYS A 100 0.40 -18.98 13.05
C LYS A 100 0.87 -17.90 12.08
N PHE A 101 0.31 -16.69 12.14
CA PHE A 101 0.90 -15.56 11.42
C PHE A 101 2.20 -15.11 12.07
N ASN A 102 3.18 -14.74 11.24
CA ASN A 102 4.38 -14.05 11.70
C ASN A 102 4.02 -12.57 11.94
N VAL A 103 3.98 -12.17 13.21
CA VAL A 103 3.55 -10.83 13.65
C VAL A 103 4.67 -10.17 14.44
N GLN A 104 4.79 -8.85 14.30
CA GLN A 104 5.59 -8.01 15.19
C GLN A 104 4.83 -6.74 15.54
N ILE A 105 5.09 -6.21 16.74
CA ILE A 105 4.62 -4.89 17.14
C ILE A 105 5.75 -3.89 16.94
N VAL A 106 5.45 -2.79 16.26
CA VAL A 106 6.38 -1.67 16.06
C VAL A 106 5.84 -0.43 16.74
N ALA A 107 6.74 0.42 17.25
CA ALA A 107 6.33 1.66 17.93
C ALA A 107 5.58 2.60 16.97
N ASP A 108 6.09 2.72 15.75
CA ASP A 108 5.50 3.52 14.67
C ASP A 108 5.66 2.74 13.35
N ALA A 109 4.54 2.50 12.66
CA ALA A 109 4.53 1.78 11.39
C ALA A 109 4.77 2.69 10.16
N GLN A 110 4.91 4.01 10.35
CA GLN A 110 5.15 4.99 9.27
C GLN A 110 6.38 4.64 8.44
N ALA A 111 7.51 4.35 9.08
CA ALA A 111 8.75 4.00 8.38
C ALA A 111 8.58 2.79 7.46
N LEU A 112 7.90 1.74 7.94
CA LEU A 112 7.63 0.54 7.16
C LEU A 112 6.64 0.80 6.02
N MET A 113 5.61 1.62 6.27
CA MET A 113 4.60 1.98 5.28
C MET A 113 5.22 2.79 4.15
N TRP A 114 6.02 3.82 4.48
CA TRP A 114 6.75 4.63 3.50
C TRP A 114 7.81 3.81 2.76
N GLY A 115 8.53 2.94 3.46
CA GLY A 115 9.44 1.99 2.83
C GLY A 115 8.74 1.14 1.77
N LYS A 116 7.59 0.53 2.11
CA LYS A 116 6.77 -0.23 1.16
C LYS A 116 6.20 0.64 0.03
N LEU A 117 5.84 1.88 0.33
CA LEU A 117 5.33 2.84 -0.66
C LEU A 117 6.39 3.16 -1.72
N VAL A 118 7.64 3.41 -1.33
CA VAL A 118 8.76 3.64 -2.26
C VAL A 118 8.86 2.50 -3.27
N ILE A 119 8.85 1.26 -2.78
CA ILE A 119 8.93 0.06 -3.63
C ILE A 119 7.72 -0.02 -4.58
N ASN A 120 6.51 0.15 -4.04
CA ASN A 120 5.28 0.09 -4.82
C ASN A 120 5.21 1.20 -5.87
N ALA A 121 5.61 2.43 -5.54
CA ALA A 121 5.63 3.57 -6.46
C ALA A 121 6.65 3.35 -7.59
N ALA A 122 7.79 2.74 -7.29
CA ALA A 122 8.82 2.44 -8.28
C ALA A 122 8.43 1.31 -9.25
N ILE A 123 7.79 0.24 -8.76
CA ILE A 123 7.56 -0.98 -9.55
C ILE A 123 6.16 -1.05 -10.15
N ASN A 124 5.12 -0.76 -9.37
CA ASN A 124 3.74 -1.07 -9.74
C ASN A 124 3.23 -0.29 -10.97
N PRO A 125 3.40 1.05 -11.08
CA PRO A 125 2.95 1.76 -12.27
C PRO A 125 3.70 1.33 -13.53
N LEU A 126 5.02 1.07 -13.44
CA LEU A 126 5.82 0.69 -14.59
C LEU A 126 5.45 -0.69 -15.13
N THR A 127 5.32 -1.69 -14.24
CA THR A 127 4.87 -3.03 -14.65
C THR A 127 3.46 -3.00 -15.25
N ALA A 128 2.57 -2.14 -14.74
CA ALA A 128 1.23 -1.98 -15.28
C ALA A 128 1.22 -1.32 -16.68
N LEU A 129 2.02 -0.26 -16.87
CA LEU A 129 2.13 0.47 -18.13
C LEU A 129 2.81 -0.38 -19.21
N LEU A 130 3.90 -1.05 -18.86
CA LEU A 130 4.72 -1.84 -19.80
C LEU A 130 4.21 -3.26 -19.98
N ARG A 131 3.32 -3.74 -19.09
CA ARG A 131 2.76 -5.10 -19.06
C ARG A 131 3.83 -6.19 -18.93
N VAL A 132 4.75 -5.98 -17.99
CA VAL A 132 5.92 -6.86 -17.75
C VAL A 132 5.96 -7.37 -16.32
N SER A 133 6.76 -8.41 -16.06
CA SER A 133 7.07 -8.86 -14.70
C SER A 133 8.00 -7.87 -13.98
N ASN A 134 8.12 -8.00 -12.65
CA ASN A 134 8.93 -7.08 -11.86
C ASN A 134 10.41 -7.09 -12.30
N GLY A 135 10.97 -8.28 -12.55
CA GLY A 135 12.39 -8.43 -12.91
C GLY A 135 12.73 -7.88 -14.29
N GLU A 136 11.75 -7.83 -15.20
CA GLU A 136 11.97 -7.31 -16.56
C GLU A 136 12.25 -5.80 -16.57
N LEU A 137 11.81 -5.06 -15.54
CA LEU A 137 12.17 -3.66 -15.36
C LEU A 137 13.70 -3.47 -15.26
N LEU A 138 14.40 -4.41 -14.62
CA LEU A 138 15.86 -4.36 -14.43
C LEU A 138 16.62 -4.63 -15.74
N MET A 139 16.01 -5.36 -16.66
CA MET A 139 16.59 -5.73 -17.95
C MET A 139 16.45 -4.63 -19.00
N ARG A 140 15.62 -3.61 -18.74
CA ARG A 140 15.31 -2.51 -19.64
C ARG A 140 15.92 -1.21 -19.10
N PRO A 141 17.05 -0.72 -19.64
CA PRO A 141 17.77 0.44 -19.08
C PRO A 141 16.89 1.66 -18.83
N ALA A 142 16.03 2.02 -19.79
CA ALA A 142 15.10 3.15 -19.64
C ALA A 142 14.05 2.93 -18.54
N ALA A 143 13.55 1.69 -18.38
CA ALA A 143 12.58 1.39 -17.31
C ALA A 143 13.25 1.43 -15.93
N ARG A 144 14.48 0.89 -15.82
CA ARG A 144 15.29 0.93 -14.60
C ARG A 144 15.61 2.36 -14.18
N GLU A 145 15.92 3.25 -15.13
CA GLU A 145 16.15 4.67 -14.87
C GLU A 145 14.90 5.35 -14.27
N VAL A 146 13.73 5.16 -14.90
CA VAL A 146 12.46 5.70 -14.40
C VAL A 146 12.08 5.11 -13.05
N MET A 147 12.32 3.82 -12.84
CA MET A 147 12.10 3.13 -11.56
C MET A 147 12.92 3.80 -10.44
N GLY A 148 14.20 4.09 -10.71
CA GLY A 148 15.06 4.81 -9.76
C GLY A 148 14.58 6.24 -9.50
N ALA A 149 14.07 6.95 -10.51
CA ALA A 149 13.53 8.29 -10.33
C ALA A 149 12.27 8.29 -9.44
N LEU A 150 11.34 7.35 -9.67
CA LEU A 150 10.15 7.16 -8.84
C LEU A 150 10.49 6.87 -7.37
N ALA A 151 11.49 6.01 -7.15
CA ALA A 151 11.96 5.65 -5.82
C ALA A 151 12.56 6.87 -5.09
N ARG A 152 13.41 7.64 -5.77
CA ARG A 152 14.04 8.87 -5.23
C ARG A 152 13.02 9.95 -4.89
N GLU A 153 12.07 10.23 -5.79
CA GLU A 153 11.01 11.21 -5.54
C GLU A 153 10.18 10.82 -4.32
N THR A 154 9.77 9.56 -4.22
CA THR A 154 8.98 9.07 -3.08
C THR A 154 9.77 9.18 -1.77
N ALA A 155 11.07 8.87 -1.80
CA ALA A 155 11.95 8.98 -0.64
C ALA A 155 12.15 10.43 -0.20
N ALA A 156 12.31 11.37 -1.14
CA ALA A 156 12.42 12.80 -0.84
C ALA A 156 11.14 13.34 -0.16
N VAL A 157 9.97 12.87 -0.57
CA VAL A 157 8.71 13.22 0.12
C VAL A 157 8.67 12.61 1.52
N ALA A 158 9.10 11.37 1.70
CA ALA A 158 9.19 10.74 3.02
C ALA A 158 10.12 11.51 3.98
N GLU A 159 11.27 11.96 3.47
CA GLU A 159 12.22 12.80 4.23
C GLU A 159 11.59 14.14 4.63
N ALA A 160 10.86 14.80 3.72
CA ALA A 160 10.14 16.04 4.03
C ALA A 160 8.99 15.86 5.04
N GLU A 161 8.43 14.64 5.13
CA GLU A 161 7.50 14.21 6.17
C GLU A 161 8.20 13.77 7.48
N LYS A 162 9.53 13.89 7.55
CA LYS A 162 10.39 13.49 8.68
C LYS A 162 10.31 11.99 8.99
N VAL A 163 10.12 11.17 7.97
CA VAL A 163 10.08 9.71 8.10
C VAL A 163 11.43 9.11 7.71
N THR A 164 12.08 8.44 8.67
CA THR A 164 13.30 7.67 8.40
C THR A 164 12.93 6.35 7.72
N LEU A 165 13.38 6.17 6.48
CA LEU A 165 13.13 4.94 5.71
C LEU A 165 13.96 3.76 6.27
N PRO A 166 13.48 2.50 6.11
CA PRO A 166 14.15 1.32 6.64
C PRO A 166 15.36 0.86 5.80
N PHE A 167 15.81 1.69 4.86
CA PHE A 167 16.94 1.43 3.97
C PHE A 167 17.67 2.74 3.68
N LEU A 168 18.94 2.63 3.31
CA LEU A 168 19.79 3.79 3.01
C LEU A 168 19.57 4.31 1.59
N ASP A 169 19.41 3.41 0.61
CA ASP A 169 19.24 3.77 -0.80
C ASP A 169 17.87 3.26 -1.31
N PRO A 170 16.93 4.16 -1.67
CA PRO A 170 15.61 3.78 -2.18
C PRO A 170 15.66 3.06 -3.52
N VAL A 171 16.65 3.35 -4.36
CA VAL A 171 16.81 2.73 -5.69
C VAL A 171 17.26 1.29 -5.51
N VAL A 172 18.31 1.07 -4.72
CA VAL A 172 18.80 -0.28 -4.42
C VAL A 172 17.71 -1.11 -3.76
N ALA A 173 16.93 -0.53 -2.84
CA ALA A 173 15.81 -1.24 -2.22
C ALA A 173 14.75 -1.66 -3.26
N ALA A 174 14.37 -0.78 -4.18
CA ALA A 174 13.43 -1.10 -5.26
C ALA A 174 13.99 -2.16 -6.22
N GLU A 175 15.27 -2.07 -6.60
CA GLU A 175 15.95 -3.03 -7.46
C GLU A 175 16.02 -4.42 -6.83
N ASN A 176 16.37 -4.50 -5.54
CA ASN A 176 16.42 -5.76 -4.80
C ASN A 176 15.04 -6.43 -4.78
N VAL A 177 13.96 -5.68 -4.49
CA VAL A 177 12.62 -6.26 -4.53
C VAL A 177 12.23 -6.71 -5.94
N ALA A 178 12.55 -5.91 -6.97
CA ALA A 178 12.28 -6.29 -8.35
C ALA A 178 13.03 -7.57 -8.75
N HIS A 179 14.25 -7.75 -8.28
CA HIS A 179 15.07 -8.96 -8.47
C HIS A 179 14.50 -10.16 -7.73
N ASP A 180 14.25 -10.03 -6.42
CA ASP A 180 13.79 -11.13 -5.56
C ASP A 180 12.38 -11.61 -5.95
N THR A 181 11.62 -10.73 -6.60
CA THR A 181 10.29 -11.03 -7.12
C THR A 181 10.24 -11.06 -8.64
N ALA A 182 11.36 -11.38 -9.31
CA ALA A 182 11.51 -11.23 -10.76
C ALA A 182 10.42 -11.90 -11.61
N ALA A 183 9.95 -13.09 -11.20
CA ALA A 183 8.90 -13.85 -11.87
C ALA A 183 7.47 -13.36 -11.55
N ASN A 184 7.31 -12.50 -10.56
CA ASN A 184 6.01 -12.02 -10.11
C ASN A 184 5.52 -10.86 -10.98
N HIS A 185 4.19 -10.74 -11.06
CA HIS A 185 3.51 -9.57 -11.61
C HIS A 185 2.98 -8.73 -10.47
N SER A 186 3.20 -7.41 -10.52
CA SER A 186 2.67 -6.49 -9.51
C SER A 186 1.13 -6.57 -9.40
N SER A 187 0.60 -6.25 -8.23
CA SER A 187 -0.85 -6.22 -8.00
C SER A 187 -1.55 -5.22 -8.91
N MET A 188 -0.92 -4.08 -9.20
CA MET A 188 -1.44 -3.07 -10.12
C MET A 188 -1.51 -3.57 -11.55
N PHE A 189 -0.49 -4.30 -12.02
CA PHE A 189 -0.55 -4.92 -13.35
C PHE A 189 -1.65 -5.99 -13.43
N GLN A 190 -1.81 -6.80 -12.38
CA GLN A 190 -2.90 -7.77 -12.30
C GLN A 190 -4.28 -7.08 -12.34
N ASP A 191 -4.45 -5.93 -11.67
CA ASP A 191 -5.66 -5.11 -11.69
C ASP A 191 -5.94 -4.58 -13.11
N VAL A 192 -4.92 -4.01 -13.79
CA VAL A 192 -5.05 -3.54 -15.17
C VAL A 192 -5.41 -4.69 -16.13
N ARG A 193 -4.77 -5.86 -15.99
CA ARG A 193 -5.01 -7.01 -16.86
C ARG A 193 -6.45 -7.53 -16.79
N ARG A 194 -7.10 -7.40 -15.62
CA ARG A 194 -8.49 -7.84 -15.39
C ARG A 194 -9.52 -6.72 -15.51
N GLY A 195 -9.12 -5.50 -15.90
CA GLY A 195 -10.00 -4.35 -15.99
C GLY A 195 -10.54 -3.84 -14.65
N ALA A 196 -9.81 -4.08 -13.54
CA ALA A 196 -10.21 -3.62 -12.21
C ALA A 196 -9.59 -2.25 -11.88
N PRO A 197 -10.24 -1.43 -11.03
CA PRO A 197 -9.64 -0.20 -10.52
C PRO A 197 -8.35 -0.47 -9.73
N THR A 198 -7.33 0.35 -9.95
CA THR A 198 -6.01 0.24 -9.31
C THR A 198 -5.91 1.09 -8.04
N GLU A 199 -4.79 0.96 -7.31
CA GLU A 199 -4.48 1.79 -6.14
C GLU A 199 -3.58 2.99 -6.49
N ILE A 200 -3.53 3.41 -7.76
CA ILE A 200 -2.60 4.45 -8.21
C ILE A 200 -2.75 5.77 -7.46
N ASP A 201 -4.00 6.15 -7.10
CA ASP A 201 -4.28 7.37 -6.35
C ASP A 201 -3.65 7.34 -4.95
N ALA A 202 -3.66 6.17 -4.29
CA ALA A 202 -3.08 6.00 -2.96
C ALA A 202 -1.56 5.79 -2.99
N ILE A 203 -0.98 5.53 -4.18
CA ILE A 203 0.45 5.31 -4.37
C ILE A 203 1.06 6.60 -4.96
N CYS A 204 1.15 6.72 -6.29
CA CYS A 204 1.79 7.87 -6.93
C CYS A 204 0.98 9.15 -6.77
N GLY A 205 -0.36 9.07 -6.74
CA GLY A 205 -1.21 10.22 -6.50
C GLY A 205 -0.98 10.84 -5.12
N ALA A 206 -0.91 10.00 -4.09
CA ALA A 206 -0.65 10.45 -2.73
C ALA A 206 0.77 10.99 -2.57
N VAL A 207 1.78 10.37 -3.17
CA VAL A 207 3.15 10.91 -3.21
C VAL A 207 3.17 12.29 -3.85
N THR A 208 2.47 12.46 -4.98
CA THR A 208 2.38 13.74 -5.69
C THR A 208 1.78 14.83 -4.80
N GLN A 209 0.62 14.56 -4.21
CA GLN A 209 -0.10 15.52 -3.36
C GLN A 209 0.70 15.89 -2.11
N ARG A 210 1.39 14.92 -1.49
CA ARG A 210 2.28 15.18 -0.34
C ARG A 210 3.50 15.99 -0.76
N GLY A 211 4.08 15.69 -1.93
CA GLY A 211 5.16 16.48 -2.51
C GLY A 211 4.76 17.94 -2.68
N GLU A 212 3.60 18.23 -3.25
CA GLU A 212 3.06 19.59 -3.40
C GLU A 212 2.92 20.31 -2.05
N GLN A 213 2.36 19.62 -1.03
CA GLN A 213 2.21 20.18 0.33
C GLN A 213 3.54 20.51 1.01
N ARG A 214 4.61 19.79 0.64
CA ARG A 214 5.95 19.94 1.23
C ARG A 214 6.91 20.72 0.34
N GLY A 215 6.49 21.18 -0.84
CA GLY A 215 7.36 21.84 -1.81
C GLY A 215 8.42 20.92 -2.43
N VAL A 216 8.16 19.60 -2.46
CA VAL A 216 9.05 18.58 -3.05
C VAL A 216 8.54 18.20 -4.45
N PRO A 217 9.31 18.44 -5.51
CA PRO A 217 8.92 18.04 -6.87
C PRO A 217 8.81 16.52 -7.01
N THR A 218 7.73 16.06 -7.63
CA THR A 218 7.44 14.64 -7.90
C THR A 218 6.95 14.39 -9.35
N PRO A 219 7.62 14.96 -10.38
CA PRO A 219 7.11 14.94 -11.75
C PRO A 219 6.95 13.53 -12.34
N VAL A 220 7.84 12.59 -12.01
CA VAL A 220 7.78 11.22 -12.54
C VAL A 220 6.63 10.45 -11.90
N ASN A 221 6.41 10.62 -10.59
CA ASN A 221 5.23 10.09 -9.90
C ASN A 221 3.94 10.68 -10.47
N HIS A 222 3.88 11.99 -10.68
CA HIS A 222 2.70 12.65 -11.26
C HIS A 222 2.40 12.11 -12.67
N ALA A 223 3.41 11.97 -13.52
CA ALA A 223 3.26 11.41 -14.86
C ALA A 223 2.74 9.97 -14.82
N CYS A 224 3.36 9.10 -14.02
CA CYS A 224 2.92 7.72 -13.84
C CYS A 224 1.49 7.62 -13.28
N TRP A 225 1.14 8.50 -12.35
CA TRP A 225 -0.22 8.60 -11.81
C TRP A 225 -1.24 8.85 -12.92
N LYS A 226 -1.02 9.87 -13.76
CA LYS A 226 -1.94 10.22 -14.85
C LYS A 226 -2.01 9.14 -15.94
N LEU A 227 -0.88 8.55 -16.31
CA LEU A 227 -0.84 7.49 -17.33
C LEU A 227 -1.60 6.23 -16.89
N VAL A 228 -1.43 5.80 -15.64
CA VAL A 228 -2.16 4.63 -15.12
C VAL A 228 -3.66 4.94 -14.93
N GLN A 229 -4.03 6.17 -14.51
CA GLN A 229 -5.44 6.59 -14.50
C GLN A 229 -6.06 6.49 -15.90
N ALA A 230 -5.33 6.90 -16.95
CA ALA A 230 -5.81 6.81 -18.32
C ALA A 230 -5.95 5.36 -18.82
N LEU A 231 -5.12 4.42 -18.34
CA LEU A 231 -5.28 2.99 -18.63
C LEU A 231 -6.57 2.42 -18.05
N ALA A 232 -6.91 2.78 -16.81
CA ALA A 232 -8.12 2.30 -16.14
C ALA A 232 -9.42 2.77 -16.84
N PHE A 233 -9.35 3.83 -17.65
CA PHE A 233 -10.47 4.34 -18.44
C PHE A 233 -10.73 3.52 -19.73
N GLN A 234 -9.88 2.56 -20.09
CA GLN A 234 -10.15 1.70 -21.25
C GLN A 234 -11.19 0.61 -20.92
N GLY A 235 -12.48 0.97 -20.97
CA GLY A 235 -13.54 0.03 -21.34
C GLY A 235 -14.76 -0.13 -20.42
N GLN A 236 -15.47 0.95 -20.06
CA GLN A 236 -16.93 0.92 -20.19
C GLN A 236 -17.24 1.35 -21.63
N GLY A 237 -17.08 0.44 -22.58
CA GLY A 237 -17.26 0.72 -24.00
C GLY A 237 -17.04 -0.52 -24.86
N ASN A 238 -18.16 -1.16 -25.21
CA ASN A 238 -18.32 -2.19 -26.24
C ASN A 238 -17.46 -3.47 -26.16
N LYS A 239 -18.03 -4.51 -25.53
CA LYS A 239 -18.51 -5.72 -26.23
C LYS A 239 -19.40 -6.54 -25.30
#